data_AF-A0A6V7IWD2-F1
#
_entry.id   AF-A0A6V7IWD2-F1
#
_cell.length_a   1.000
_cell.length_b   1.000
_cell.length_c   1.000
_cell.angle_alpha   90.00
_cell.angle_beta   90.00
_cell.angle_gamma   90.00
#
_symmetry.space_group_name_H-M   'P 1'
#
loop_
_entity.id
_entity.type
_entity.pdbx_description
1 polymer ?
#
loop_
_entity_poly.entity_id
_entity_poly.type
_entity_poly.pdbx_seq_one_letter_code
_entity_poly.pdbx_strand_id
1 'polypeptide(L)'
;VYEIGRQFRNEGIDMTHNPEFTTCEFYMEYADYNDLMKITEEMLSGMVKSIHGSYKVTYHPDGPDGEAVEIDFTPPFRRVSMIKTLEEKLNVKFPDADKLNSAEANKFLSDLCLKHEVECPAPRTTARLLDKLVGDFIEETCINPTFIMDHPQIMSPLAKWHRSEKGLTERFELFVMKKEVCNAYTELNDPAVQRE
;
A
#
# COMPACT_ATOMS: atom_id res chain seq x y z
N VAL A 1 0.13 -12.07 -18.77
CA VAL A 1 0.85 -11.12 -19.65
C VAL A 1 1.65 -10.15 -18.80
N TYR A 2 2.70 -9.51 -19.33
CA TYR A 2 3.40 -8.44 -18.62
C TYR A 2 3.85 -7.34 -19.57
N GLU A 3 4.03 -6.13 -19.06
CA GLU A 3 4.57 -4.98 -19.78
C GLU A 3 5.46 -4.15 -18.85
N ILE A 4 6.61 -3.71 -19.37
CA ILE A 4 7.47 -2.70 -18.73
C ILE A 4 7.40 -1.44 -19.57
N GLY A 5 6.75 -0.40 -19.04
CA GLY A 5 6.32 0.75 -19.83
C GLY A 5 6.30 2.05 -19.05
N ARG A 6 6.16 3.16 -19.79
CA ARG A 6 6.06 4.51 -19.23
C ARG A 6 4.61 4.82 -18.87
N GLN A 7 4.41 5.29 -17.65
CA GLN A 7 3.18 5.87 -17.15
C GLN A 7 3.31 7.38 -17.08
N PHE A 8 2.20 8.11 -17.21
CA PHE A 8 2.17 9.57 -17.20
C PHE A 8 1.13 10.06 -16.19
N ARG A 9 1.53 10.94 -15.27
CA ARG A 9 0.64 11.57 -14.29
C ARG A 9 0.87 13.08 -14.27
N ASN A 10 -0.22 13.84 -14.41
CA ASN A 10 -0.19 15.30 -14.33
C ASN A 10 -0.35 15.75 -12.87
N GLU A 11 0.68 15.48 -12.07
CA GLU A 11 0.72 15.70 -10.62
C GLU A 11 1.93 16.58 -10.24
N GLY A 12 2.05 16.92 -8.96
CA GLY A 12 3.21 17.65 -8.44
C GLY A 12 4.50 16.85 -8.55
N ILE A 13 5.64 17.55 -8.58
CA ILE A 13 6.97 16.94 -8.56
C ILE A 13 7.50 17.01 -7.13
N ASP A 14 8.01 15.89 -6.62
CA ASP A 14 8.73 15.80 -5.36
C ASP A 14 9.85 14.75 -5.44
N MET A 15 10.45 14.38 -4.30
CA MET A 15 11.56 13.42 -4.22
C MET A 15 11.22 12.02 -4.76
N THR A 16 9.94 11.71 -4.91
CA THR A 16 9.42 10.39 -5.32
C THR A 16 8.48 10.45 -6.52
N HIS A 17 8.09 11.64 -6.98
CA HIS A 17 7.14 11.82 -8.08
C HIS A 17 7.76 12.57 -9.26
N ASN A 18 7.74 11.94 -10.43
CA ASN A 18 8.08 12.54 -11.72
C ASN A 18 6.87 12.41 -12.68
N PRO A 19 6.61 13.38 -13.57
CA PRO A 19 5.42 13.35 -14.44
C PRO A 19 5.34 12.14 -15.36
N GLU A 20 6.48 11.50 -15.63
CA GLU A 20 6.56 10.23 -16.32
C GLU A 20 7.46 9.24 -15.56
N PHE A 21 7.03 8.00 -15.38
CA PHE A 21 7.77 7.00 -14.60
C PHE A 21 7.53 5.59 -15.14
N THR A 22 8.45 4.67 -14.86
CA THR A 22 8.41 3.33 -15.44
C THR A 22 7.83 2.33 -14.44
N THR A 23 6.94 1.48 -14.92
CA THR A 23 6.31 0.41 -14.12
C THR A 23 6.50 -0.93 -14.82
N CYS A 24 6.42 -2.02 -14.05
CA CYS A 24 6.22 -3.36 -14.56
C CYS A 24 4.86 -3.83 -14.08
N GLU A 25 3.93 -4.06 -14.99
CA GLU A 25 2.62 -4.62 -14.67
C GLU A 25 2.52 -6.03 -15.27
N PHE A 26 1.97 -6.97 -14.52
CA PHE A 26 1.67 -8.30 -15.03
C PHE A 26 0.33 -8.81 -14.51
N TYR A 27 -0.32 -9.62 -15.34
CA TYR A 27 -1.59 -10.27 -15.03
C TYR A 27 -1.42 -11.78 -15.19
N MET A 28 -1.87 -12.53 -14.18
CA MET A 28 -1.72 -13.97 -14.09
C MET A 28 -3.08 -14.64 -13.84
N GLU A 29 -3.55 -15.41 -14.83
CA GLU A 29 -4.80 -16.16 -14.71
C GLU A 29 -4.64 -17.26 -13.63
N TYR A 30 -5.73 -17.56 -12.92
CA TYR A 30 -5.80 -18.56 -11.82
C TYR A 30 -4.97 -18.25 -10.57
N ALA A 31 -4.34 -17.06 -10.48
CA ALA A 31 -3.67 -16.60 -9.27
C ALA A 31 -4.59 -15.71 -8.42
N ASP A 32 -4.39 -15.72 -7.11
CA ASP A 32 -4.90 -14.68 -6.21
C ASP A 32 -3.77 -13.84 -5.59
N TYR A 33 -4.11 -12.78 -4.86
CA TYR A 33 -3.12 -11.90 -4.25
C TYR A 33 -2.13 -12.61 -3.29
N ASN A 34 -2.45 -13.78 -2.73
CA ASN A 34 -1.51 -14.56 -1.92
C ASN A 34 -0.43 -15.22 -2.77
N ASP A 35 -0.79 -15.66 -3.98
CA ASP A 35 0.18 -16.15 -4.95
C ASP A 35 1.10 -15.02 -5.40
N LEU A 36 0.53 -13.83 -5.65
CA LEU A 36 1.29 -12.64 -6.00
C LEU A 36 2.25 -12.21 -4.87
N MET A 37 1.85 -12.29 -3.59
CA MET A 37 2.77 -12.03 -2.47
C MET A 37 4.00 -12.96 -2.50
N LYS A 38 3.83 -14.25 -2.78
CA LYS A 38 4.95 -15.20 -2.88
C LYS A 38 5.85 -14.87 -4.06
N ILE A 39 5.26 -14.58 -5.22
CA ILE A 39 5.99 -14.17 -6.43
C ILE A 39 6.78 -12.89 -6.15
N THR A 40 6.19 -11.91 -5.47
CA THR A 40 6.84 -10.66 -5.08
C THR A 40 8.02 -10.90 -4.13
N GLU A 41 7.85 -11.75 -3.11
CA GLU A 41 8.93 -12.13 -2.19
C GLU A 41 10.10 -12.78 -2.93
N GLU A 42 9.83 -13.78 -3.76
CA GLU A 42 10.85 -14.50 -4.54
C GLU A 42 11.57 -13.59 -5.53
N MET A 43 10.81 -12.79 -6.30
CA MET A 43 11.35 -11.89 -7.30
C MET A 43 12.22 -10.80 -6.67
N LEU A 44 11.71 -10.08 -5.66
CA LEU A 44 12.44 -8.94 -5.10
C LEU A 44 13.64 -9.37 -4.27
N SER A 45 13.50 -10.37 -3.41
CA SER A 45 14.65 -10.88 -2.64
C SER A 45 15.72 -11.46 -3.56
N GLY A 46 15.32 -12.24 -4.57
CA GLY A 46 16.22 -12.80 -5.58
C GLY A 46 16.92 -11.73 -6.40
N MET A 47 16.20 -10.68 -6.84
CA MET A 47 16.77 -9.54 -7.56
C MET A 47 17.80 -8.80 -6.73
N VAL A 48 17.49 -8.46 -5.48
CA VAL A 48 18.42 -7.78 -4.56
C VAL A 48 19.68 -8.63 -4.36
N LYS A 49 19.51 -9.94 -4.08
CA LYS A 49 20.63 -10.87 -3.90
C LYS A 49 21.48 -10.99 -5.16
N SER A 50 20.87 -11.03 -6.34
CA SER A 50 21.57 -11.15 -7.62
C SER A 50 22.37 -9.89 -7.96
N ILE A 51 21.87 -8.70 -7.63
CA ILE A 51 22.52 -7.42 -7.95
C ILE A 51 23.59 -7.07 -6.91
N HIS A 52 23.30 -7.25 -5.62
CA HIS A 52 24.17 -6.81 -4.52
C HIS A 52 24.98 -7.93 -3.86
N GLY A 53 24.74 -9.19 -4.21
CA GLY A 53 25.40 -10.34 -3.56
C GLY A 53 24.92 -10.63 -2.13
N SER A 54 24.01 -9.82 -1.59
CA SER A 54 23.45 -9.90 -0.23
C SER A 54 21.94 -9.62 -0.26
N TYR A 55 21.20 -10.10 0.73
CA TYR A 55 19.81 -9.65 0.97
C TYR A 55 19.74 -8.33 1.74
N LYS A 56 20.87 -7.90 2.33
CA LYS A 56 20.98 -6.68 3.12
C LYS A 56 21.61 -5.56 2.29
N VAL A 57 20.95 -4.41 2.27
CA VAL A 57 21.38 -3.21 1.52
C VAL A 57 21.43 -2.02 2.46
N THR A 58 22.50 -1.24 2.39
CA THR A 58 22.61 0.03 3.12
C THR A 58 21.99 1.16 2.30
N TYR A 59 21.09 1.93 2.90
CA TYR A 59 20.39 3.05 2.30
C TYR A 59 20.53 4.31 3.16
N HIS A 60 20.62 5.49 2.53
CA HIS A 60 20.76 6.76 3.24
C HIS A 60 19.57 7.66 2.90
N PRO A 61 18.51 7.69 3.73
CA PRO A 61 17.30 8.46 3.45
C PRO A 61 17.54 9.97 3.36
N ASP A 62 18.48 10.50 4.14
CA ASP A 62 18.75 11.93 4.28
C ASP A 62 20.03 12.37 3.53
N GLY A 63 20.47 11.57 2.56
CA GLY A 63 21.69 11.82 1.78
C GLY A 63 22.96 11.23 2.41
N PRO A 64 24.12 11.37 1.74
CA PRO A 64 25.35 10.64 2.08
C PRO A 64 25.94 10.99 3.46
N ASP A 65 25.62 12.16 3.99
CA ASP A 65 26.06 12.61 5.31
C ASP A 65 25.06 12.25 6.43
N GLY A 66 23.90 11.68 6.06
CA GLY A 66 22.85 11.24 6.98
C GLY A 66 23.09 9.85 7.57
N GLU A 67 22.22 9.43 8.47
CA GLU A 67 22.29 8.10 9.08
C GLU A 67 22.02 7.00 8.04
N ALA A 68 22.90 6.02 7.99
CA ALA A 68 22.75 4.85 7.14
C ALA A 68 21.79 3.84 7.79
N VAL A 69 20.81 3.38 7.02
CA VAL A 69 19.82 2.37 7.42
C VAL A 69 20.11 1.07 6.67
N GLU A 70 20.19 -0.05 7.38
CA GLU A 70 20.24 -1.37 6.75
C GLU A 70 18.81 -1.86 6.47
N ILE A 71 18.54 -2.18 5.21
CA ILE A 71 17.29 -2.78 4.76
C ILE A 71 17.54 -4.27 4.49
N ASP A 72 16.78 -5.14 5.14
CA ASP A 72 16.89 -6.60 4.99
C ASP A 72 15.74 -7.15 4.11
N PHE A 73 16.10 -7.63 2.91
CA PHE A 73 15.19 -8.25 1.94
C PHE A 73 15.12 -9.78 2.08
N THR A 74 15.49 -10.34 3.23
CA THR A 74 15.33 -11.78 3.48
C THR A 74 13.83 -12.13 3.65
N PRO A 75 13.26 -13.03 2.83
CA PRO A 75 11.87 -13.46 2.99
C PRO A 75 11.70 -14.41 4.20
N PRO A 76 10.48 -14.57 4.77
CA PRO A 76 9.25 -13.91 4.38
C PRO A 76 9.16 -12.46 4.85
N PHE A 77 8.53 -11.61 4.04
CA PHE A 77 8.31 -10.20 4.36
C PHE A 77 7.21 -10.05 5.41
N ARG A 78 7.33 -8.99 6.20
CA ARG A 78 6.34 -8.65 7.22
C ARG A 78 4.98 -8.37 6.53
N ARG A 79 3.89 -8.82 7.15
CA ARG A 79 2.52 -8.61 6.66
C ARG A 79 1.69 -7.93 7.74
N VAL A 80 0.95 -6.90 7.38
CA VAL A 80 0.06 -6.15 8.27
C VAL A 80 -1.26 -5.88 7.55
N SER A 81 -2.40 -5.94 8.26
CA SER A 81 -3.71 -5.60 7.71
C SER A 81 -3.99 -4.13 7.99
N MET A 82 -4.34 -3.35 6.96
CA MET A 82 -4.43 -1.89 7.02
C MET A 82 -5.30 -1.40 8.18
N ILE A 83 -6.58 -1.78 8.22
CA ILE A 83 -7.51 -1.28 9.23
C ILE A 83 -7.12 -1.78 10.63
N LYS A 84 -6.81 -3.06 10.79
CA LYS A 84 -6.45 -3.63 12.10
C LYS A 84 -5.21 -2.96 12.68
N THR A 85 -4.19 -2.70 11.85
CA THR A 85 -2.96 -2.01 12.29
C THR A 85 -3.21 -0.54 12.60
N LEU A 86 -4.07 0.16 11.85
CA LEU A 86 -4.49 1.52 12.22
C LEU A 86 -5.21 1.54 13.58
N GLU A 87 -6.14 0.60 13.81
CA GLU A 87 -6.87 0.48 15.08
C GLU A 87 -5.90 0.28 16.26
N GLU A 88 -4.91 -0.59 16.09
CA GLU A 88 -3.86 -0.85 17.09
C GLU A 88 -2.99 0.38 17.35
N LYS A 89 -2.53 1.06 16.30
CA LYS A 89 -1.64 2.23 16.40
C LYS A 89 -2.33 3.45 17.00
N LEU A 90 -3.60 3.65 16.66
CA LEU A 90 -4.40 4.78 17.11
C LEU A 90 -5.16 4.49 18.41
N ASN A 91 -5.15 3.24 18.87
CA ASN A 91 -5.90 2.74 20.02
C ASN A 91 -7.38 3.15 19.96
N VAL A 92 -8.01 2.92 18.81
CA VAL A 92 -9.41 3.26 18.54
C VAL A 92 -10.03 2.22 17.61
N LYS A 93 -11.30 1.87 17.85
CA LYS A 93 -12.05 0.99 16.95
C LYS A 93 -12.63 1.81 15.79
N PHE A 94 -12.37 1.38 14.56
CA PHE A 94 -12.91 2.00 13.35
C PHE A 94 -14.32 1.46 13.08
N PRO A 95 -15.15 2.19 12.32
CA PRO A 95 -16.37 1.63 11.75
C PRO A 95 -16.09 0.37 10.94
N ASP A 96 -17.07 -0.52 10.85
CA ASP A 96 -16.98 -1.70 9.99
C ASP A 96 -16.61 -1.28 8.56
N ALA A 97 -15.76 -2.07 7.90
CA ALA A 97 -15.20 -1.71 6.60
C ALA A 97 -16.27 -1.47 5.52
N ASP A 98 -17.41 -2.18 5.58
CA ASP A 98 -18.53 -2.03 4.66
C ASP A 98 -19.36 -0.76 4.89
N LYS A 99 -19.08 -0.02 5.96
CA LYS A 99 -19.72 1.27 6.31
C LYS A 99 -18.79 2.47 6.11
N LEU A 100 -17.58 2.27 5.59
CA LEU A 100 -16.61 3.36 5.40
C LEU A 100 -17.04 4.40 4.36
N ASN A 101 -18.04 4.10 3.54
CA ASN A 101 -18.64 5.07 2.60
C ASN A 101 -19.65 6.03 3.24
N SER A 102 -19.98 5.86 4.53
CA SER A 102 -20.98 6.70 5.20
C SER A 102 -20.42 8.07 5.58
N ALA A 103 -21.31 9.07 5.71
CA ALA A 103 -20.93 10.40 6.16
C ALA A 103 -20.37 10.39 7.60
N GLU A 104 -20.88 9.48 8.44
CA GLU A 104 -20.42 9.27 9.81
C GLU A 104 -19.00 8.71 9.83
N ALA A 105 -18.68 7.75 8.97
CA ALA A 105 -17.34 7.20 8.85
C ALA A 105 -16.34 8.24 8.32
N ASN A 106 -16.74 9.04 7.33
CA ASN A 106 -15.92 10.15 6.84
C ASN A 106 -15.62 11.16 7.94
N LYS A 107 -16.64 11.56 8.71
CA LYS A 107 -16.48 12.48 9.84
C LYS A 107 -15.55 11.90 10.92
N PHE A 108 -15.74 10.63 11.29
CA PHE A 108 -14.88 9.94 12.25
C PHE A 108 -13.40 9.98 11.83
N LEU A 109 -13.10 9.66 10.57
CA LEU A 109 -11.73 9.70 10.05
C LEU A 109 -11.19 11.12 9.99
N SER A 110 -12.02 12.11 9.63
CA SER A 110 -11.60 13.51 9.61
C SER A 110 -11.26 14.01 11.01
N ASP A 111 -12.05 13.66 12.02
CA ASP A 111 -11.81 14.00 13.42
C ASP A 111 -10.54 13.30 13.95
N LEU A 112 -10.27 12.06 13.53
CA LEU A 112 -9.00 11.37 13.83
C LEU A 112 -7.80 12.08 13.21
N CYS A 113 -7.85 12.44 11.93
CA CYS A 113 -6.77 13.20 11.31
C CYS A 113 -6.50 14.51 12.06
N LEU A 114 -7.56 15.24 12.45
CA LEU A 114 -7.40 16.48 13.23
C LEU A 114 -6.78 16.23 14.60
N LYS A 115 -7.23 15.20 15.32
CA LYS A 115 -6.72 14.83 16.65
C LYS A 115 -5.23 14.47 16.61
N HIS A 116 -4.78 13.86 15.52
CA HIS A 116 -3.42 13.37 15.35
C HIS A 116 -2.55 14.29 14.48
N GLU A 117 -3.03 15.50 14.17
CA GLU A 117 -2.32 16.50 13.37
C GLU A 117 -1.92 16.00 11.96
N VAL A 118 -2.70 15.07 11.41
CA VAL A 118 -2.52 14.53 10.07
C VAL A 118 -3.17 15.46 9.05
N GLU A 119 -2.35 16.05 8.19
CA GLU A 119 -2.83 16.95 7.14
C GLU A 119 -3.48 16.18 5.98
N CYS A 120 -4.70 16.58 5.61
CA CYS A 120 -5.38 16.08 4.42
C CYS A 120 -6.06 17.25 3.70
N PRO A 121 -5.46 17.76 2.60
CA PRO A 121 -6.04 18.82 1.79
C PRO A 121 -7.39 18.41 1.19
N ALA A 122 -8.25 19.39 0.88
CA ALA A 122 -9.52 19.14 0.23
C ALA A 122 -9.33 18.50 -1.18
N PRO A 123 -10.25 17.62 -1.62
CA PRO A 123 -11.39 17.09 -0.88
C PRO A 123 -10.99 16.05 0.18
N ARG A 124 -11.58 16.11 1.38
CA ARG A 124 -11.33 15.18 2.49
C ARG A 124 -12.23 13.94 2.40
N THR A 125 -12.08 13.17 1.31
CA THR A 125 -12.83 11.92 1.12
C THR A 125 -12.34 10.84 2.09
N THR A 126 -13.17 9.83 2.40
CA THR A 126 -12.79 8.72 3.28
C THR A 126 -11.50 8.05 2.80
N ALA A 127 -11.37 7.80 1.50
CA ALA A 127 -10.16 7.21 0.91
C ALA A 127 -8.92 8.07 1.15
N ARG A 128 -8.99 9.39 0.94
CA ARG A 128 -7.85 10.32 1.16
C ARG A 128 -7.52 10.50 2.63
N LEU A 129 -8.49 10.39 3.54
CA LEU A 129 -8.25 10.44 4.97
C LEU A 129 -7.56 9.16 5.46
N LEU A 130 -8.01 7.99 4.98
CA LEU A 130 -7.36 6.71 5.26
C LEU A 130 -5.93 6.68 4.72
N ASP A 131 -5.72 7.08 3.46
CA ASP A 131 -4.41 7.23 2.84
C ASP A 131 -3.43 8.02 3.74
N LYS A 132 -3.85 9.18 4.24
CA LYS A 132 -3.01 10.00 5.12
C LYS A 132 -2.75 9.37 6.49
N LEU A 133 -3.74 8.70 7.08
CA LEU A 133 -3.52 7.96 8.33
C LEU A 133 -2.57 6.78 8.12
N VAL A 134 -2.63 6.09 6.98
CA VAL A 134 -1.73 4.98 6.65
C VAL A 134 -0.30 5.49 6.50
N GLY A 135 -0.10 6.58 5.77
CA GLY A 135 1.18 7.27 5.64
C GLY A 135 1.86 7.50 6.99
N ASP A 136 1.17 8.21 7.89
CA ASP A 136 1.75 8.66 9.15
C ASP A 136 1.95 7.52 10.17
N PHE A 137 1.07 6.51 10.19
CA PHE A 137 1.04 5.49 11.25
C PHE A 137 1.58 4.11 10.85
N ILE A 138 1.61 3.79 9.56
CA ILE A 138 2.03 2.48 9.05
C ILE A 138 3.25 2.61 8.14
N GLU A 139 3.18 3.44 7.09
CA GLU A 139 4.26 3.54 6.08
C GLU A 139 5.58 3.97 6.71
N GLU A 140 5.55 4.94 7.63
CA GLU A 140 6.71 5.39 8.41
C GLU A 140 7.41 4.28 9.20
N THR A 141 6.73 3.15 9.45
CA THR A 141 7.29 1.98 10.16
C THR A 141 7.83 0.89 9.23
N CYS A 142 7.62 1.02 7.92
CA CYS A 142 7.97 0.02 6.90
C CYS A 142 9.40 0.23 6.39
N ILE A 143 10.40 -0.01 7.24
CA ILE A 143 11.82 0.06 6.86
C ILE A 143 12.21 -1.13 5.97
N ASN A 144 12.08 -2.34 6.51
CA ASN A 144 12.21 -3.58 5.74
C ASN A 144 10.95 -3.81 4.88
N PRO A 145 11.05 -4.63 3.81
CA PRO A 145 9.91 -4.98 2.98
C PRO A 145 8.71 -5.45 3.81
N THR A 146 7.61 -4.71 3.70
CA THR A 146 6.39 -4.93 4.47
C THR A 146 5.18 -4.83 3.56
N PHE A 147 4.39 -5.89 3.51
CA PHE A 147 3.08 -5.90 2.87
C PHE A 147 2.05 -5.25 3.78
N ILE A 148 1.42 -4.17 3.31
CA ILE A 148 0.18 -3.65 3.86
C ILE A 148 -0.95 -4.27 3.06
N MET A 149 -1.86 -4.98 3.71
CA MET A 149 -2.86 -5.83 3.08
C MET A 149 -4.29 -5.40 3.44
N ASP A 150 -5.23 -5.97 2.69
CA ASP A 150 -6.66 -5.95 2.95
C ASP A 150 -7.24 -4.53 2.95
N HIS A 151 -6.89 -3.75 1.93
CA HIS A 151 -7.36 -2.38 1.78
C HIS A 151 -8.90 -2.32 1.69
N PRO A 152 -9.53 -1.28 2.27
CA PRO A 152 -10.95 -1.02 2.07
C PRO A 152 -11.35 -0.88 0.60
N GLN A 153 -12.54 -1.36 0.25
CA GLN A 153 -13.05 -1.30 -1.13
C GLN A 153 -13.19 0.13 -1.65
N ILE A 154 -13.48 1.10 -0.77
CA ILE A 154 -13.55 2.53 -1.11
C ILE A 154 -12.22 3.10 -1.62
N MET A 155 -11.09 2.44 -1.35
CA MET A 155 -9.76 2.82 -1.85
C MET A 155 -9.33 2.01 -3.08
N SER A 156 -10.10 0.99 -3.46
CA SER A 156 -9.65 -0.08 -4.36
C SER A 156 -10.75 -0.45 -5.37
N PRO A 157 -11.12 0.45 -6.29
CA PRO A 157 -12.27 0.28 -7.19
C PRO A 157 -12.12 -0.86 -8.22
N LEU A 158 -10.89 -1.35 -8.42
CA LEU A 158 -10.57 -2.45 -9.34
C LEU A 158 -10.23 -3.77 -8.61
N ALA A 159 -10.09 -3.71 -7.29
CA ALA A 159 -9.74 -4.89 -6.50
C ALA A 159 -11.00 -5.67 -6.13
N LYS A 160 -10.93 -6.99 -6.23
CA LYS A 160 -12.01 -7.89 -5.84
C LYS A 160 -12.24 -7.82 -4.34
N TRP A 161 -13.50 -7.93 -3.93
CA TRP A 161 -13.87 -7.97 -2.52
C TRP A 161 -13.17 -9.12 -1.79
N HIS A 162 -12.83 -8.89 -0.53
CA HIS A 162 -12.19 -9.89 0.31
C HIS A 162 -13.11 -11.09 0.55
N ARG A 163 -12.61 -12.32 0.40
CA ARG A 163 -13.42 -13.54 0.52
C ARG A 163 -14.05 -13.76 1.90
N SER A 164 -13.47 -13.19 2.96
CA SER A 164 -13.92 -13.40 4.35
C SER A 164 -14.12 -12.12 5.18
N GLU A 165 -13.78 -10.94 4.65
CA GLU A 165 -13.83 -9.67 5.40
C GLU A 165 -14.63 -8.63 4.61
N LYS A 166 -15.92 -8.53 4.93
CA LYS A 166 -16.86 -7.68 4.19
C LYS A 166 -16.41 -6.21 4.20
N GLY A 167 -16.38 -5.58 3.03
CA GLY A 167 -15.97 -4.18 2.85
C GLY A 167 -14.47 -3.96 2.62
N LEU A 168 -13.66 -5.01 2.77
CA LEU A 168 -12.25 -5.02 2.36
C LEU A 168 -12.09 -5.66 0.98
N THR A 169 -10.87 -5.57 0.44
CA THR A 169 -10.48 -6.15 -0.84
C THR A 169 -9.25 -7.05 -0.68
N GLU A 170 -9.07 -7.98 -1.62
CA GLU A 170 -7.85 -8.79 -1.70
C GLU A 170 -6.73 -7.98 -2.37
N ARG A 171 -6.27 -6.93 -1.70
CA ARG A 171 -5.21 -6.03 -2.17
C ARG A 171 -4.04 -6.05 -1.20
N PHE A 172 -2.83 -5.90 -1.74
CA PHE A 172 -1.68 -5.51 -0.97
C PHE A 172 -0.88 -4.41 -1.66
N GLU A 173 -0.16 -3.65 -0.85
CA GLU A 173 0.94 -2.80 -1.27
C GLU A 173 2.20 -3.26 -0.57
N LEU A 174 3.33 -3.26 -1.27
CA LEU A 174 4.63 -3.51 -0.67
C LEU A 174 5.33 -2.17 -0.43
N PHE A 175 5.74 -1.96 0.82
CA PHE A 175 6.53 -0.82 1.23
C PHE A 175 7.96 -1.23 1.58
N VAL A 176 8.92 -0.43 1.14
CA VAL A 176 10.34 -0.56 1.46
C VAL A 176 10.87 0.83 1.78
N MET A 177 11.55 0.98 2.92
CA MET A 177 12.07 2.26 3.38
C MET A 177 11.02 3.39 3.34
N LYS A 178 9.83 3.09 3.88
CA LYS A 178 8.69 4.00 3.95
C LYS A 178 8.10 4.43 2.60
N LYS A 179 8.46 3.76 1.51
CA LYS A 179 7.99 4.07 0.15
C LYS A 179 7.31 2.86 -0.47
N GLU A 180 6.19 3.12 -1.14
CA GLU A 180 5.49 2.11 -1.93
C GLU A 180 6.37 1.70 -3.13
N VAL A 181 6.50 0.38 -3.35
CA VAL A 181 7.26 -0.17 -4.49
C VAL A 181 6.44 -1.16 -5.32
N CYS A 182 5.34 -1.70 -4.78
CA CYS A 182 4.40 -2.55 -5.51
C CYS A 182 2.97 -2.30 -5.02
N ASN A 183 2.01 -2.42 -5.93
CA ASN A 183 0.58 -2.52 -5.64
C ASN A 183 0.03 -3.69 -6.44
N ALA A 184 -0.76 -4.56 -5.80
CA ALA A 184 -1.33 -5.73 -6.45
C ALA A 184 -2.62 -6.16 -5.76
N TYR A 185 -3.50 -6.82 -6.51
CA TYR A 185 -4.78 -7.28 -5.99
C TYR A 185 -5.31 -8.48 -6.79
N THR A 186 -6.20 -9.25 -6.17
CA THR A 186 -7.06 -10.16 -6.93
C THR A 186 -8.00 -9.30 -7.78
N GLU A 187 -7.97 -9.47 -9.09
CA GLU A 187 -8.71 -8.63 -10.05
C GLU A 187 -10.23 -8.77 -9.89
N LEU A 188 -10.94 -7.63 -9.87
CA LEU A 188 -12.39 -7.61 -9.95
C LEU A 188 -12.83 -8.04 -11.35
N ASN A 189 -13.51 -9.18 -11.41
CA ASN A 189 -13.95 -9.79 -12.67
C ASN A 189 -15.47 -9.92 -12.81
N ASP A 190 -16.24 -9.34 -11.89
CA ASP A 190 -17.69 -9.21 -12.02
C ASP A 190 -18.02 -7.87 -12.73
N PRO A 191 -18.53 -7.91 -13.98
CA PRO A 191 -18.77 -6.70 -14.76
C PRO A 191 -19.95 -5.86 -14.26
N ALA A 192 -20.86 -6.43 -13.47
CA ALA A 192 -21.95 -5.66 -12.87
C ALA A 192 -21.40 -4.84 -11.69
N VAL A 193 -20.62 -5.48 -10.82
CA VAL A 193 -19.98 -4.81 -9.67
C VAL A 193 -18.97 -3.77 -10.13
N GLN A 194 -18.19 -4.05 -11.18
CA GLN A 194 -17.21 -3.08 -11.70
C GLN A 194 -17.85 -1.82 -12.30
N ARG A 195 -19.13 -1.90 -12.73
CA ARG A 195 -19.86 -0.78 -13.32
C ARG A 195 -20.44 0.18 -12.28
N GLU A 196 -20.79 -0.34 -11.10
CA GLU A 196 -21.36 0.42 -9.98
C GLU A 196 -20.35 1.38 -9.36
#